data_AF-F9DLJ2-F1
#
_entry.id   AF-F9DLJ2-F1
#
_cell.length_a   1.000
_cell.length_b   1.000
_cell.length_c   1.000
_cell.angle_alpha   90.00
_cell.angle_beta   90.00
_cell.angle_gamma   90.00
#
_symmetry.space_group_name_H-M   'P 1'
#
loop_
_entity.id
_entity.type
_entity.pdbx_description
1 polymer ?
#
loop_
_entity_poly.entity_id
_entity_poly.type
_entity_poly.pdbx_seq_one_letter_code
_entity_poly.pdbx_strand_id
1 'polypeptide(L)'
;MINSHNAIFSVYIPLLMTVILSGMTYFHWQYKLKYLYLSGIFFLLVYAILSMILLSYTVDEKPFSATVNNLSPMQFPVSILSITLFFVSVGFFVAQENSFSLFLKIVSSIGILLFMLFGFYSFFFIMAGLASLKSG
;
A
#
# COMPACT_ATOMS: atom_id res chain seq x y z
N MET A 1 17.46 13.24 -11.13
CA MET A 1 16.60 12.23 -11.78
C MET A 1 16.21 11.07 -10.84
N ILE A 2 17.02 10.74 -9.81
CA ILE A 2 16.68 9.70 -8.81
C ILE A 2 15.50 10.14 -7.89
N ASN A 3 15.43 11.41 -7.50
CA ASN A 3 14.36 11.92 -6.61
C ASN A 3 12.97 11.93 -7.26
N SER A 4 12.87 12.14 -8.58
CA SER A 4 11.59 12.12 -9.30
C SER A 4 11.01 10.70 -9.39
N HIS A 5 11.85 9.67 -9.58
CA HIS A 5 11.40 8.28 -9.55
C HIS A 5 10.91 7.87 -8.17
N ASN A 6 11.64 8.23 -7.11
CA ASN A 6 11.24 7.93 -5.74
C ASN A 6 9.92 8.62 -5.36
N ALA A 7 9.69 9.84 -5.81
CA ALA A 7 8.41 10.56 -5.60
C ALA A 7 7.23 9.88 -6.32
N ILE A 8 7.45 9.37 -7.54
CA ILE A 8 6.42 8.63 -8.31
C ILE A 8 5.97 7.39 -7.55
N PHE A 9 6.90 6.55 -7.12
CA PHE A 9 6.55 5.28 -6.48
C PHE A 9 6.03 5.43 -5.04
N SER A 10 6.55 6.38 -4.27
CA SER A 10 6.24 6.49 -2.84
C SER A 10 5.10 7.44 -2.50
N VAL A 11 4.70 8.33 -3.43
CA VAL A 11 3.65 9.35 -3.19
C VAL A 11 2.56 9.32 -4.25
N TYR A 12 2.92 9.46 -5.54
CA TYR A 12 1.92 9.59 -6.60
C TYR A 12 1.11 8.31 -6.84
N ILE A 13 1.76 7.13 -6.82
CA ILE A 13 1.06 5.84 -6.95
C ILE A 13 0.06 5.63 -5.79
N PRO A 14 0.43 5.80 -4.51
CA PRO A 14 -0.52 5.72 -3.39
C PRO A 14 -1.70 6.66 -3.53
N LEU A 15 -1.48 7.90 -3.95
CA LEU A 15 -2.56 8.88 -4.17
C LEU A 15 -3.51 8.44 -5.29
N LEU A 16 -2.99 7.89 -6.39
CA LEU A 16 -3.82 7.32 -7.46
C LEU A 16 -4.66 6.15 -6.94
N MET A 17 -4.06 5.27 -6.13
CA MET A 17 -4.78 4.17 -5.48
C MET A 17 -5.90 4.67 -4.56
N THR A 18 -5.68 5.78 -3.84
CA THR A 18 -6.70 6.45 -3.03
C THR A 18 -7.87 6.96 -3.88
N VAL A 19 -7.61 7.55 -5.06
CA VAL A 19 -8.66 8.00 -5.98
C VAL A 19 -9.52 6.82 -6.45
N ILE A 20 -8.88 5.70 -6.81
CA ILE A 20 -9.58 4.48 -7.23
C ILE A 20 -10.48 3.95 -6.10
N LEU A 21 -9.95 3.81 -4.88
CA LEU A 21 -10.76 3.36 -3.73
C LEU A 21 -11.90 4.32 -3.41
N SER A 22 -11.71 5.62 -3.61
CA SER A 22 -12.77 6.62 -3.40
C SER A 22 -13.93 6.41 -4.40
N GLY A 23 -13.60 6.14 -5.67
CA GLY A 23 -14.60 5.76 -6.68
C GLY A 23 -15.35 4.48 -6.31
N MET A 24 -14.63 3.44 -5.85
CA MET A 24 -15.25 2.18 -5.41
C MET A 24 -16.14 2.37 -4.17
N THR A 25 -15.74 3.25 -3.26
CA THR A 25 -16.52 3.63 -2.06
C THR A 25 -17.84 4.28 -2.43
N TYR A 26 -17.86 5.11 -3.47
CA TYR A 26 -19.09 5.70 -3.98
C TYR A 26 -20.08 4.62 -4.47
N PHE A 27 -19.62 3.66 -5.29
CA PHE A 27 -20.48 2.58 -5.79
C PHE A 27 -20.99 1.65 -4.69
N HIS A 28 -20.19 1.41 -3.65
CA HIS A 28 -20.55 0.49 -2.56
C HIS A 28 -20.96 1.21 -1.27
N TRP A 29 -21.41 2.47 -1.34
CA TRP A 29 -21.71 3.29 -0.17
C TRP A 29 -22.75 2.68 0.79
N GLN A 30 -23.64 1.85 0.26
CA GLN A 30 -24.66 1.16 1.06
C GLN A 30 -24.22 -0.24 1.55
N TYR A 31 -23.10 -0.76 1.05
CA TYR A 31 -22.57 -2.07 1.41
C TYR A 31 -21.54 -1.98 2.54
N LYS A 32 -21.37 -3.08 3.29
CA LYS A 32 -20.36 -3.18 4.35
C LYS A 32 -18.92 -3.05 3.82
N LEU A 33 -18.70 -3.33 2.53
CA LEU A 33 -17.39 -3.19 1.87
C LEU A 33 -16.83 -1.76 1.91
N LYS A 34 -17.66 -0.73 2.06
CA LYS A 34 -17.18 0.65 2.18
C LYS A 34 -16.16 0.84 3.30
N TYR A 35 -16.27 0.09 4.41
CA TYR A 35 -15.33 0.21 5.52
C TYR A 35 -13.94 -0.35 5.18
N LEU A 36 -13.88 -1.37 4.32
CA LEU A 36 -12.63 -1.89 3.78
C LEU A 36 -11.96 -0.85 2.86
N TYR A 37 -12.75 -0.15 2.05
CA TYR A 37 -12.22 0.88 1.15
C TYR A 37 -11.77 2.12 1.92
N LEU A 38 -12.55 2.56 2.91
CA LEU A 38 -12.21 3.67 3.80
C LEU A 38 -10.95 3.39 4.62
N SER A 39 -10.77 2.17 5.12
CA SER A 39 -9.53 1.80 5.81
C SER A 39 -8.34 1.78 4.86
N GLY A 40 -8.49 1.24 3.65
CA GLY A 40 -7.47 1.31 2.60
C GLY A 40 -7.08 2.75 2.25
N ILE A 41 -8.06 3.65 2.08
CA ILE A 41 -7.85 5.08 1.85
C ILE A 41 -7.04 5.70 2.99
N PHE A 42 -7.44 5.44 4.25
CA PHE A 42 -6.75 5.96 5.42
C PHE A 42 -5.27 5.54 5.43
N PHE A 43 -4.98 4.24 5.28
CA PHE A 43 -3.60 3.74 5.28
C PHE A 43 -2.77 4.23 4.10
N LEU A 44 -3.36 4.38 2.91
CA LEU A 44 -2.67 4.96 1.74
C LEU A 44 -2.34 6.43 1.94
N LEU A 45 -3.23 7.21 2.56
CA LEU A 45 -2.97 8.61 2.91
C LEU A 45 -1.87 8.74 3.96
N VAL A 46 -1.91 7.92 5.01
CA VAL A 46 -0.83 7.86 6.01
C VAL A 46 0.50 7.51 5.33
N TYR A 47 0.52 6.51 4.44
CA TYR A 47 1.72 6.17 3.68
C TYR A 47 2.23 7.33 2.83
N ALA A 48 1.35 7.99 2.06
CA ALA A 48 1.73 9.11 1.21
C ALA A 48 2.29 10.30 2.02
N ILE A 49 1.69 10.60 3.18
CA ILE A 49 2.18 11.67 4.08
C ILE A 49 3.56 11.30 4.64
N LEU A 50 3.74 10.07 5.14
CA LEU A 50 5.03 9.59 5.63
C LEU A 50 6.11 9.68 4.54
N SER A 51 5.77 9.26 3.32
CA SER A 51 6.66 9.33 2.15
C SER A 51 7.01 10.78 1.79
N MET A 52 6.05 11.71 1.81
CA MET A 52 6.33 13.13 1.56
C MET A 52 7.27 13.72 2.62
N ILE A 53 7.06 13.40 3.90
CA ILE A 53 7.95 13.84 4.98
C ILE A 53 9.36 13.33 4.73
N LEU A 54 9.55 12.02 4.51
CA LEU A 54 10.87 11.45 4.25
C LEU A 54 11.55 12.03 3.01
N LEU A 55 10.79 12.21 1.92
CA LEU A 55 11.30 12.80 0.70
C LEU A 55 11.79 14.24 0.92
N SER A 56 11.06 15.04 1.69
CA SER A 56 11.46 16.43 2.00
C SER A 56 12.79 16.52 2.76
N TYR A 57 13.06 15.58 3.68
CA TYR A 57 14.34 15.53 4.40
C TYR A 57 15.51 15.08 3.50
N THR A 58 15.24 14.18 2.54
CA THR A 58 16.27 13.74 1.57
C THR A 58 16.59 14.80 0.51
N VAL A 59 15.65 15.67 0.16
CA VAL A 59 15.84 16.72 -0.84
C VAL A 59 16.58 17.93 -0.27
N ASP A 60 16.30 18.29 0.99
CA ASP A 60 16.88 19.47 1.63
C ASP A 60 18.20 19.18 2.38
N GLU A 61 18.76 17.97 2.29
CA GLU A 61 19.95 17.50 3.04
C GLU A 61 19.88 17.82 4.56
N LYS A 62 18.67 17.87 5.10
CA LYS A 62 18.46 18.23 6.51
C LYS A 62 18.99 17.10 7.40
N PRO A 63 19.66 17.41 8.52
CA PRO A 63 20.07 16.39 9.47
C PRO A 63 18.83 15.63 9.94
N PHE A 64 18.88 14.29 9.84
CA PHE A 64 17.81 13.41 10.27
C PHE A 64 17.58 13.59 11.77
N SER A 65 16.45 14.19 12.15
CA SER A 65 16.05 14.31 13.55
C SER A 65 15.66 12.93 14.10
N ALA A 66 15.68 12.77 15.43
CA ALA A 66 15.23 11.54 16.09
C ALA A 66 13.82 11.11 15.65
N THR A 67 12.96 12.06 15.29
CA THR A 67 11.62 11.82 14.74
C THR A 67 11.69 11.12 13.37
N VAL A 68 12.56 11.55 12.46
CA VAL A 68 12.68 10.96 11.12
C VAL A 68 13.31 9.57 11.16
N ASN A 69 14.27 9.35 12.06
CA ASN A 69 14.84 8.02 12.30
C ASN A 69 13.80 7.02 12.81
N ASN A 70 12.78 7.47 13.55
CA ASN A 70 11.67 6.63 13.99
C ASN A 70 10.58 6.45 12.92
N LEU A 71 10.43 7.40 11.99
CA LEU A 71 9.43 7.37 10.91
C LEU A 71 9.80 6.37 9.80
N SER A 72 11.09 6.24 9.47
CA SER A 72 11.59 5.32 8.43
C SER A 72 11.17 3.85 8.65
N PRO A 73 11.38 3.23 9.84
CA PRO A 73 10.95 1.85 10.06
C PRO A 73 9.42 1.68 10.15
N MET A 74 8.67 2.73 10.51
CA MET A 74 7.20 2.69 10.49
C MET A 74 6.60 2.77 9.09
N GLN A 75 7.32 3.37 8.13
CA GLN A 75 6.83 3.51 6.75
C GLN A 75 6.67 2.15 6.06
N PHE A 76 7.58 1.21 6.30
CA PHE A 76 7.58 -0.11 5.66
C PHE A 76 6.35 -0.99 5.98
N PRO A 77 5.97 -1.23 7.25
CA PRO A 77 4.76 -2.00 7.54
C PRO A 77 3.48 -1.29 7.06
N VAL A 78 3.44 0.04 7.11
CA VAL A 78 2.31 0.85 6.62
C VAL A 78 2.19 0.73 5.10
N SER A 79 3.29 0.75 4.35
CA SER A 79 3.27 0.60 2.90
C SER A 79 2.77 -0.78 2.48
N ILE A 80 3.25 -1.85 3.12
CA ILE A 80 2.78 -3.22 2.86
C ILE A 80 1.29 -3.32 3.16
N LEU A 81 0.86 -2.90 4.35
CA LEU A 81 -0.55 -2.98 4.76
C LEU A 81 -1.47 -2.20 3.81
N SER A 82 -1.09 -0.98 3.45
CA SER A 82 -1.87 -0.11 2.55
C SER A 82 -2.02 -0.71 1.14
N ILE A 83 -0.94 -1.24 0.57
CA ILE A 83 -0.94 -1.89 -0.74
C ILE A 83 -1.76 -3.18 -0.70
N THR A 84 -1.60 -4.01 0.35
CA THR A 84 -2.41 -5.23 0.51
C THR A 84 -3.90 -4.90 0.61
N LEU A 85 -4.28 -3.91 1.43
CA LEU A 85 -5.68 -3.49 1.56
C LEU A 85 -6.26 -3.01 0.24
N PHE A 86 -5.48 -2.30 -0.58
CA PHE A 86 -5.91 -1.89 -1.91
C PHE A 86 -6.24 -3.08 -2.81
N PHE A 87 -5.32 -4.04 -2.96
CA PHE A 87 -5.55 -5.20 -3.84
C PHE A 87 -6.72 -6.06 -3.35
N VAL A 88 -6.84 -6.27 -2.04
CA VAL A 88 -7.98 -6.96 -1.44
C VAL A 88 -9.29 -6.23 -1.76
N SER A 89 -9.30 -4.90 -1.62
CA SER A 89 -10.46 -4.06 -1.93
C SER A 89 -10.88 -4.20 -3.40
N VAL A 90 -9.92 -4.15 -4.32
CA VAL A 90 -10.16 -4.33 -5.76
C VAL A 90 -10.74 -5.71 -6.06
N GLY A 91 -10.22 -6.76 -5.42
CA GLY A 91 -10.75 -8.11 -5.57
C GLY A 91 -12.20 -8.26 -5.16
N PHE A 92 -12.52 -7.78 -3.96
CA PHE A 92 -13.89 -7.84 -3.46
C PHE A 92 -14.84 -7.03 -4.33
N PHE A 93 -14.41 -5.87 -4.83
CA PHE A 93 -15.20 -5.07 -5.76
C PHE A 93 -15.49 -5.83 -7.07
N VAL A 94 -14.47 -6.41 -7.71
CA VAL A 94 -14.65 -7.20 -8.94
C VAL A 94 -15.53 -8.43 -8.69
N ALA A 95 -15.34 -9.12 -7.55
CA ALA A 95 -16.14 -10.29 -7.19
C ALA A 95 -17.62 -9.94 -6.99
N GLN A 96 -17.91 -8.83 -6.32
CA GLN A 96 -19.27 -8.43 -5.96
C GLN A 96 -20.03 -7.75 -7.11
N GLU A 97 -19.33 -7.04 -8.00
CA GLU A 97 -19.97 -6.31 -9.09
C GLU A 97 -20.45 -7.29 -10.19
N ASN A 98 -21.76 -7.31 -10.45
CA ASN A 98 -22.38 -8.25 -11.41
C ASN A 98 -22.04 -7.94 -12.87
N SER A 99 -21.53 -6.74 -13.13
CA SER A 99 -21.15 -6.27 -14.46
C SER A 99 -19.87 -6.94 -15.01
N PHE A 100 -19.05 -7.56 -14.15
CA PHE A 100 -17.85 -8.28 -14.61
C PHE A 100 -18.14 -9.74 -14.95
N SER A 101 -17.53 -10.22 -16.04
CA SER A 101 -17.62 -11.63 -16.43
C SER A 101 -17.01 -12.55 -15.36
N LEU A 102 -17.57 -13.75 -15.22
CA LEU A 102 -17.12 -14.76 -14.25
C LEU A 102 -15.62 -15.07 -14.37
N PHE A 103 -15.08 -15.02 -15.60
CA PHE A 103 -13.66 -15.17 -15.89
C PHE A 103 -12.80 -14.10 -15.21
N LEU A 104 -13.19 -12.82 -15.31
CA LEU A 104 -12.45 -11.72 -14.67
C LEU A 104 -12.46 -11.83 -13.15
N LYS A 105 -13.57 -12.29 -12.56
CA LYS A 105 -13.68 -12.53 -11.12
C LYS A 105 -12.73 -13.63 -10.63
N ILE A 106 -12.60 -14.71 -11.39
CA ILE A 106 -11.69 -15.83 -11.07
C ILE A 106 -10.23 -15.37 -11.19
N VAL A 107 -9.88 -14.72 -12.31
CA VAL A 107 -8.50 -14.24 -12.54
C VAL A 107 -8.08 -13.21 -11.50
N SER A 108 -8.95 -12.24 -11.15
CA SER A 108 -8.64 -11.25 -10.12
C SER A 108 -8.46 -11.89 -8.75
N SER A 109 -9.29 -12.89 -8.40
CA SER A 109 -9.20 -13.60 -7.13
C SER A 109 -7.91 -14.41 -7.01
N ILE A 110 -7.52 -15.11 -8.07
CA ILE A 110 -6.24 -15.85 -8.15
C ILE A 110 -5.06 -14.87 -8.05
N GLY A 111 -5.11 -13.76 -8.78
CA GLY A 111 -4.07 -12.74 -8.75
C GLY A 111 -3.85 -12.15 -7.36
N ILE A 112 -4.93 -11.90 -6.61
CA ILE A 112 -4.85 -11.39 -5.23
C ILE A 112 -4.31 -12.42 -4.27
N LEU A 113 -4.73 -13.68 -4.41
CA LEU A 113 -4.21 -14.77 -3.58
C LEU A 113 -2.71 -14.96 -3.78
N LEU A 114 -2.24 -14.93 -5.04
CA LEU A 114 -0.82 -14.98 -5.38
C LEU A 114 -0.08 -13.75 -4.85
N PHE A 115 -0.64 -12.55 -5.00
CA PHE A 115 -0.04 -11.32 -4.46
C PHE A 115 0.12 -11.38 -2.94
N MET A 116 -0.90 -11.85 -2.22
CA MET A 116 -0.84 -12.02 -0.77
C MET A 116 0.22 -13.05 -0.36
N LEU A 117 0.29 -14.20 -1.02
CA LEU A 117 1.31 -15.21 -0.76
C LEU A 117 2.72 -14.69 -1.00
N PHE A 118 2.93 -13.95 -2.09
CA PHE A 118 4.22 -13.36 -2.42
C PHE A 118 4.62 -12.26 -1.44
N GLY A 119 3.67 -11.42 -1.03
CA GLY A 119 3.87 -10.40 0.00
C GLY A 119 4.24 -11.00 1.36
N PHE A 120 3.54 -12.06 1.76
CA PHE A 120 3.83 -12.79 3.01
C PHE A 120 5.23 -13.42 2.96
N TYR A 121 5.56 -14.10 1.86
CA TYR A 121 6.88 -14.71 1.67
C TYR A 121 8.01 -13.67 1.70
N SER A 122 7.82 -12.53 1.02
CA SER A 122 8.80 -11.44 0.98
C SER A 122 9.02 -10.82 2.36
N PHE A 123 7.96 -10.66 3.16
CA PHE A 123 8.06 -10.17 4.54
C PHE A 123 8.92 -11.08 5.42
N PHE A 124 8.69 -12.41 5.38
CA PHE A 124 9.50 -13.36 6.15
C PHE A 124 10.96 -13.36 5.70
N PHE A 125 11.21 -13.28 4.39
CA PHE A 125 12.56 -13.24 3.85
C PHE A 125 13.33 -11.99 4.29
N ILE A 126 12.68 -10.82 4.28
CA ILE A 126 13.26 -9.56 4.74
C ILE A 126 13.52 -9.60 6.26
N MET A 127 12.57 -10.09 7.06
CA MET A 127 12.75 -10.23 8.51
C MET A 127 13.88 -11.20 8.86
N ALA A 128 14.01 -12.31 8.12
CA ALA A 128 15.11 -13.25 8.28
C ALA A 128 16.46 -12.62 7.91
N GLY A 129 16.52 -11.83 6.83
CA GLY A 129 17.73 -11.07 6.46
C GLY A 129 18.12 -10.00 7.49
N LEU A 130 17.15 -9.27 8.04
CA LEU A 130 17.40 -8.32 9.14
C LEU A 130 17.87 -9.02 10.42
N ALA A 131 17.36 -10.21 10.71
CA ALA A 131 17.82 -11.02 11.84
C ALA A 131 19.27 -11.52 11.64
N SER A 132 19.66 -11.91 10.42
CA SER A 132 21.03 -12.37 10.14
C SER A 132 22.06 -11.24 10.25
N LEU A 133 21.68 -9.99 9.98
CA LEU A 133 22.54 -8.82 10.14
C LEU A 133 22.86 -8.47 11.60
N LYS A 134 22.08 -8.98 12.57
CA LYS A 134 22.36 -8.79 14.01
C LYS A 134 23.29 -9.85 14.61
N SER A 135 23.62 -10.91 13.87
CA SER A 135 24.46 -12.02 14.37
C SER A 135 25.90 -11.99 13.85
N GLY A 136 26.32 -10.92 13.17
CA GLY A 136 27.71 -10.63 12.80
C GLY A 136 28.13 -9.29 13.38
#